data_AF-A0AAU3PT90-F1
#
_entry.id   AF-A0AAU3PT90-F1
#
_cell.length_a   1.000
_cell.length_b   1.000
_cell.length_c   1.000
_cell.angle_alpha   90.00
_cell.angle_beta   90.00
_cell.angle_gamma   90.00
#
_symmetry.space_group_name_H-M   'P 1'
#
loop_
_entity.id
_entity.type
_entity.pdbx_description
1 polymer ?
#
loop_
_entity_poly.entity_id
_entity_poly.type
_entity_poly.pdbx_seq_one_letter_code
_entity_poly.pdbx_strand_id
1 'polypeptide(L)'
;MRIFLVTAAVVALPILSACGSDSATEPPALTAADLSRSLQDKGLRDKDLADCAAALYVSEGISQQGLRTMTGDEYDNKTADPATLGMSKEDGDRARAANAKIATECLGK
;
A
#
# COMPACT_ATOMS: atom_id res chain seq x y z
N MET A 1 -16.54 11.15 -37.02
CA MET A 1 -17.24 9.89 -36.67
C MET A 1 -16.61 8.76 -37.45
N ARG A 2 -16.29 7.64 -36.77
CA ARG A 2 -15.84 6.31 -37.28
C ARG A 2 -14.37 6.16 -37.67
N ILE A 3 -13.63 5.10 -37.36
CA ILE A 3 -13.65 3.97 -36.40
C ILE A 3 -12.20 3.44 -36.54
N PHE A 4 -11.42 3.36 -35.47
CA PHE A 4 -10.17 2.59 -35.48
C PHE A 4 -10.33 1.43 -34.52
N LEU A 5 -10.38 0.23 -35.10
CA LEU A 5 -10.42 -1.05 -34.41
C LEU A 5 -9.05 -1.29 -33.77
N VAL A 6 -8.99 -1.34 -32.45
CA VAL A 6 -7.85 -1.94 -31.73
C VAL A 6 -8.35 -3.24 -31.13
N THR A 7 -8.00 -4.32 -31.83
CA THR A 7 -8.02 -5.69 -31.36
C THR A 7 -7.19 -5.81 -30.08
N ALA A 8 -7.86 -6.04 -28.95
CA ALA A 8 -7.24 -6.42 -27.70
C ALA A 8 -6.61 -7.81 -27.85
N ALA A 9 -5.30 -7.84 -28.10
CA ALA A 9 -4.49 -9.02 -27.86
C ALA A 9 -4.42 -9.22 -26.35
N VAL A 10 -5.22 -10.17 -25.86
CA VAL A 10 -5.16 -10.69 -24.49
C VAL A 10 -3.79 -11.33 -24.33
N VAL A 11 -2.87 -10.58 -23.75
CA VAL A 11 -1.61 -11.11 -23.24
C VAL A 11 -1.98 -11.95 -22.03
N ALA A 12 -1.85 -13.26 -22.20
CA ALA A 12 -1.75 -14.23 -21.14
C ALA A 12 -0.66 -13.79 -20.15
N LEU A 13 -1.09 -13.30 -18.99
CA LEU A 13 -0.31 -13.31 -17.76
C LEU A 13 -0.97 -14.31 -16.81
N PRO A 14 -0.17 -15.13 -16.13
CA PRO A 14 -0.61 -16.40 -15.57
C PRO A 14 -1.60 -16.17 -14.44
N ILE A 15 -2.78 -16.74 -14.60
CA ILE A 15 -3.70 -17.01 -13.50
C ILE A 15 -3.06 -18.12 -12.66
N LEU A 16 -2.22 -17.72 -11.70
CA LEU A 16 -1.61 -18.56 -10.66
C LEU A 16 -1.36 -17.58 -9.49
N SER A 17 -2.23 -17.40 -8.51
CA SER A 17 -2.87 -18.41 -7.66
C SER A 17 -4.10 -17.79 -6.96
N ALA A 18 -5.30 -18.22 -7.34
CA ALA A 18 -6.50 -18.01 -6.52
C ALA A 18 -7.60 -19.00 -6.93
N CYS A 19 -7.26 -20.30 -7.00
CA CYS A 19 -8.26 -21.36 -7.09
C CYS A 19 -7.62 -22.64 -6.53
N GLY A 20 -7.85 -22.92 -5.24
CA GLY A 20 -7.33 -24.12 -4.61
C GLY A 20 -7.39 -24.09 -3.08
N SER A 21 -8.51 -24.59 -2.56
CA SER A 21 -8.59 -25.40 -1.33
C SER A 21 -8.28 -24.74 0.02
N ASP A 22 -9.35 -24.41 0.75
CA ASP A 22 -9.54 -24.61 2.19
C ASP A 22 -8.28 -24.71 3.06
N SER A 23 -7.94 -23.62 3.76
CA SER A 23 -7.54 -23.59 5.19
C SER A 23 -7.06 -22.19 5.59
N ALA A 24 -7.77 -21.59 6.55
CA ALA A 24 -7.50 -20.30 7.20
C ALA A 24 -7.61 -19.05 6.29
N THR A 25 -8.72 -18.32 6.45
CA THR A 25 -8.97 -17.00 5.87
C THR A 25 -7.90 -16.00 6.33
N GLU A 26 -6.76 -15.95 5.64
CA GLU A 26 -5.86 -14.81 5.75
C GLU A 26 -6.53 -13.58 5.09
N PRO A 27 -6.54 -12.42 5.76
CA PRO A 27 -7.12 -11.21 5.20
C PRO A 27 -6.44 -10.84 3.88
N PRO A 28 -7.18 -10.27 2.91
CA PRO A 28 -6.65 -9.94 1.60
C PRO A 28 -5.39 -9.08 1.70
N ALA A 29 -4.46 -9.29 0.77
CA ALA A 29 -3.25 -8.50 0.66
C ALA A 29 -3.62 -7.03 0.37
N LEU A 30 -3.06 -6.11 1.15
CA LEU A 30 -3.25 -4.68 0.99
C LEU A 30 -2.44 -4.18 -0.20
N THR A 31 -3.10 -3.43 -1.08
CA THR A 31 -2.50 -2.80 -2.25
C THR A 31 -2.17 -1.32 -2.00
N ALA A 32 -1.40 -0.71 -2.90
CA ALA A 32 -1.16 0.75 -2.86
C ALA A 32 -2.47 1.56 -2.94
N ALA A 33 -3.48 1.05 -3.66
CA ALA A 33 -4.78 1.71 -3.72
C ALA A 33 -5.51 1.67 -2.37
N ASP A 34 -5.44 0.54 -1.65
CA ASP A 34 -6.03 0.41 -0.31
C ASP A 34 -5.34 1.32 0.70
N LEU A 35 -4.00 1.40 0.63
CA LEU A 35 -3.20 2.30 1.44
C LEU A 35 -3.52 3.77 1.17
N SER A 36 -3.58 4.19 -0.09
CA SER A 36 -3.94 5.57 -0.44
C SER A 36 -5.33 5.94 0.07
N ARG A 37 -6.29 5.02 -0.07
CA ARG A 37 -7.63 5.21 0.46
C ARG A 37 -7.62 5.36 1.98
N SER A 38 -6.90 4.48 2.69
CA SER A 38 -6.75 4.57 4.14
C SER A 38 -6.11 5.89 4.58
N LEU A 39 -5.07 6.37 3.87
CA LEU A 39 -4.45 7.68 4.14
C LEU A 39 -5.46 8.83 3.96
N GLN A 40 -6.28 8.78 2.91
CA GLN A 40 -7.34 9.77 2.67
C GLN A 40 -8.42 9.73 3.75
N ASP A 41 -8.86 8.53 4.14
CA ASP A 41 -9.84 8.31 5.21
C ASP A 41 -9.32 8.84 6.56
N LYS A 42 -8.00 8.75 6.80
CA LYS A 42 -7.29 9.33 7.96
C LYS A 42 -7.07 10.85 7.87
N GLY A 43 -7.49 11.49 6.77
CA GLY A 43 -7.52 12.95 6.63
C GLY A 43 -6.49 13.54 5.66
N LEU A 44 -5.71 12.71 4.96
CA LEU A 44 -4.84 13.19 3.88
C LEU A 44 -5.68 13.55 2.64
N ARG A 45 -6.16 14.79 2.59
CA ARG A 45 -7.11 15.26 1.54
C ARG A 45 -6.52 15.35 0.13
N ASP A 46 -5.20 15.39 0.03
CA ASP A 46 -4.52 15.40 -1.26
C ASP A 46 -4.39 13.96 -1.76
N LYS A 47 -5.19 13.63 -2.78
CA LYS A 47 -5.22 12.30 -3.38
C LYS A 47 -3.89 11.96 -4.07
N ASP A 48 -3.25 12.91 -4.73
CA ASP A 48 -2.01 12.65 -5.46
C ASP A 48 -0.86 12.40 -4.49
N LEU A 49 -0.83 13.14 -3.37
CA LEU A 49 0.09 12.89 -2.26
C LEU A 49 -0.18 11.53 -1.61
N ALA A 50 -1.46 11.17 -1.38
CA ALA A 50 -1.83 9.88 -0.80
C ALA A 50 -1.44 8.70 -1.70
N ASP A 51 -1.66 8.81 -3.01
CA ASP A 51 -1.27 7.80 -3.99
C ASP A 51 0.25 7.66 -4.08
N CYS A 52 0.98 8.78 -4.09
CA CYS A 52 2.44 8.79 -4.12
C CYS A 52 3.03 8.14 -2.87
N ALA A 53 2.51 8.49 -1.70
CA ALA A 53 2.94 7.90 -0.43
C ALA A 53 2.67 6.39 -0.37
N ALA A 54 1.47 5.98 -0.75
CA ALA A 54 1.10 4.57 -0.77
C ALA A 54 1.96 3.74 -1.72
N ALA A 55 2.30 4.28 -2.90
CA ALA A 55 3.20 3.62 -3.84
C ALA A 55 4.60 3.40 -3.25
N LEU A 56 5.13 4.41 -2.55
CA LEU A 56 6.46 4.31 -1.93
C LEU A 56 6.49 3.26 -0.81
N TYR A 57 5.47 3.21 0.05
CA TYR A 57 5.38 2.19 1.11
C TYR A 57 5.36 0.76 0.58
N VAL A 58 4.63 0.52 -0.51
CA VAL A 58 4.62 -0.80 -1.18
C VAL A 58 5.97 -1.06 -1.85
N SER A 59 6.59 -0.06 -2.48
CA SER A 59 7.86 -0.21 -3.19
C SER A 59 9.06 -0.47 -2.26
N GLU A 60 9.06 0.06 -1.03
CA GLU A 60 10.12 -0.21 -0.04
C GLU A 60 10.08 -1.67 0.46
N GLY A 61 9.02 -2.40 0.13
CA GLY A 61 8.85 -3.80 0.49
C GLY A 61 8.48 -3.99 1.95
N ILE A 62 7.64 -3.10 2.51
CA ILE A 62 7.03 -3.30 3.82
C ILE A 62 6.15 -4.54 3.77
N SER A 63 6.22 -5.39 4.80
CA SER A 63 5.43 -6.61 4.89
C SER A 63 3.92 -6.31 4.92
N GLN A 64 3.09 -7.27 4.50
CA GLN A 64 1.63 -7.10 4.57
C GLN A 64 1.13 -6.85 5.99
N GLN A 65 1.83 -7.36 7.00
CA GLN A 65 1.52 -7.09 8.40
C GLN A 65 1.85 -5.64 8.76
N GLY A 66 3.02 -5.13 8.37
CA GLY A 66 3.41 -3.73 8.57
C GLY A 66 2.46 -2.76 7.86
N LEU A 67 2.10 -3.03 6.60
CA LEU A 67 1.10 -2.23 5.87
C LEU A 67 -0.25 -2.22 6.60
N ARG A 68 -0.67 -3.37 7.15
CA ARG A 68 -1.91 -3.48 7.92
C ARG A 68 -1.85 -2.71 9.23
N THR A 69 -0.70 -2.68 9.90
CA THR A 69 -0.47 -1.80 11.05
C THR A 69 -0.64 -0.34 10.65
N MET A 70 -0.08 0.11 9.51
CA MET A 70 -0.22 1.52 9.08
C MET A 70 -1.66 1.92 8.77
N THR A 71 -2.41 1.04 8.10
CA THR A 71 -3.79 1.31 7.70
C THR A 71 -4.81 1.05 8.82
N GLY A 72 -4.44 0.24 9.81
CA GLY A 72 -5.33 -0.18 10.87
C GLY A 72 -5.63 0.94 11.87
N ASP A 73 -6.81 0.85 12.48
CA ASP A 73 -7.23 1.73 13.58
C ASP A 73 -6.41 1.47 14.85
N GLU A 74 -5.75 0.31 14.96
CA GLU A 74 -4.89 -0.05 16.09
C GLU A 74 -3.70 0.91 16.22
N TYR A 75 -3.19 1.44 15.11
CA TYR A 75 -2.13 2.47 15.13
C TYR A 75 -2.65 3.82 15.65
N ASP A 76 -3.94 4.10 15.44
CA ASP A 76 -4.56 5.35 15.89
C ASP A 76 -5.03 5.27 17.36
N ASN A 77 -5.31 4.05 17.86
CA ASN A 77 -5.89 3.82 19.20
C ASN A 77 -4.92 3.22 20.23
N LYS A 78 -3.71 2.79 19.85
CA LYS A 78 -2.64 2.40 20.78
C LYS A 78 -1.47 3.35 20.65
N THR A 79 -0.73 3.52 21.75
CA THR A 79 0.62 4.06 21.71
C THR A 79 1.50 3.09 20.93
N ALA A 80 1.59 3.28 19.61
CA ALA A 80 2.53 2.54 18.78
C ALA A 80 3.95 2.76 19.33
N ASP A 81 4.77 1.72 19.32
CA ASP A 81 6.17 1.87 19.73
C ASP A 81 6.82 2.94 18.83
N PRO A 82 7.29 4.08 19.35
CA PRO A 82 7.85 5.14 18.52
C PRO A 82 9.14 4.70 17.80
N ALA A 83 9.81 3.65 18.30
CA ALA A 83 11.02 3.11 17.70
C ALA A 83 10.74 2.22 16.48
N THR A 84 9.57 1.57 16.40
CA THR A 84 9.23 0.67 15.27
C THR A 84 7.90 1.01 14.58
N LEU A 85 7.22 2.07 15.03
CA LEU A 85 5.88 2.45 14.60
C LEU A 85 4.87 1.32 14.83
N GLY A 86 5.07 0.50 15.87
CA GLY A 86 4.24 -0.67 16.15
C GLY A 86 4.38 -1.82 15.13
N MET A 87 5.40 -1.75 14.27
CA MET A 87 5.74 -2.80 13.29
C MET A 87 6.96 -3.62 13.74
N SER A 88 7.35 -4.58 12.90
CA SER A 88 8.69 -5.20 13.01
C SER A 88 9.78 -4.14 12.83
N LYS A 89 11.00 -4.43 13.30
CA LYS A 89 12.12 -3.50 13.16
C LYS A 89 12.43 -3.22 11.69
N GLU A 90 12.43 -4.27 10.87
CA GLU A 90 12.69 -4.20 9.44
C GLU A 90 11.61 -3.37 8.72
N ASP A 91 10.33 -3.57 9.05
CA ASP A 91 9.24 -2.79 8.46
C ASP A 91 9.25 -1.34 8.93
N GLY A 92 9.59 -1.08 10.19
CA GLY A 92 9.77 0.27 10.73
C GLY A 92 10.89 1.03 10.02
N ASP A 93 12.03 0.38 9.75
CA ASP A 93 13.14 0.97 9.01
C ASP A 93 12.76 1.28 7.54
N ARG A 94 12.04 0.36 6.88
CA ARG A 94 11.49 0.58 5.52
C ARG A 94 10.45 1.70 5.48
N ALA A 95 9.54 1.75 6.46
CA ALA A 95 8.54 2.81 6.56
C ALA A 95 9.20 4.19 6.76
N ARG A 96 10.29 4.26 7.52
CA ARG A 96 11.09 5.48 7.66
C ARG A 96 11.79 5.87 6.37
N ALA A 97 12.36 4.90 5.65
CA ALA A 97 12.95 5.15 4.34
C ALA A 97 11.91 5.65 3.33
N ALA A 98 10.71 5.04 3.31
CA ALA A 98 9.57 5.52 2.53
C ALA A 98 9.21 6.95 2.90
N ASN A 99 9.06 7.27 4.20
CA ASN A 99 8.74 8.63 4.66
C ASN A 99 9.76 9.68 4.20
N ALA A 100 11.04 9.35 4.24
CA ALA A 100 12.09 10.24 3.74
C ALA A 100 11.93 10.51 2.24
N LYS A 101 11.60 9.48 1.45
CA LYS A 101 11.32 9.61 0.01
C LYS A 101 10.02 10.37 -0.26
N ILE A 102 8.97 10.13 0.51
CA ILE A 102 7.68 10.85 0.40
C ILE A 102 7.90 12.35 0.56
N ALA A 103 8.69 12.74 1.56
CA ALA A 103 9.00 14.14 1.80
C ALA A 103 9.74 14.81 0.62
N THR A 104 10.57 14.07 -0.11
CA THR A 104 11.31 14.61 -1.25
C THR A 104 10.58 14.47 -2.59
N GLU A 105 9.86 13.38 -2.80
CA GLU A 105 9.28 12.99 -4.10
C GLU A 105 7.81 13.35 -4.22
N CYS A 106 7.07 13.36 -3.10
CA CYS A 106 5.63 13.64 -3.11
C CYS A 106 5.28 15.06 -2.65
N LEU A 107 6.02 15.64 -1.68
CA LEU A 107 5.79 17.01 -1.22
C LEU A 107 6.57 18.07 -2.01
N GLY A 108 7.63 17.67 -2.72
CA GLY A 108 8.46 18.56 -3.53
C GLY A 108 7.95 18.80 -4.96
N LYS A 109 6.74 18.33 -5.27
CA LYS A 109 6.18 18.32 -6.62
C LYS A 109 5.18 19.46 -6.85
#